data_AF-A0A6C0E8M5-F1
#
_entry.id   AF-A0A6C0E8M5-F1
#
_cell.length_a   1.000
_cell.length_b   1.000
_cell.length_c   1.000
_cell.angle_alpha   90.00
_cell.angle_beta   90.00
_cell.angle_gamma   90.00
#
_symmetry.space_group_name_H-M   'P 1'
#
loop_
_entity.id
_entity.type
_entity.pdbx_description
1 polymer ?
#
loop_
_entity_poly.entity_id
_entity_poly.type
_entity_poly.pdbx_seq_one_letter_code
_entity_poly.pdbx_strand_id
1 'polypeptide(L)'
;MSDYETKYNELKKKYDFLKKNISWESILKTNKCSTELIEDAAEEIGWRAICRSQELSISLMESHCDKINWYWVSRAQKLTPEFIKEYAEYLDWSCISQYQKLTPDILIEFDEKIDWDLVSQHQTLNHALLVKFQDNVNWDLVCQYQKLNQDSLKEFKDKLNWHYVQECQKLTGSQINEYRSYLDL
;
A
#
# COMPACT_ATOMS: atom_id res chain seq x y z
N MET A 1 -41.71 34.62 7.01
CA MET A 1 -40.45 34.18 6.37
C MET A 1 -39.90 35.36 5.59
N SER A 2 -38.64 35.71 5.79
CA SER A 2 -38.01 36.83 5.07
C SER A 2 -37.86 36.45 3.59
N ASP A 3 -37.83 37.45 2.70
CA ASP A 3 -37.61 37.25 1.25
C ASP A 3 -36.38 36.36 0.95
N TYR A 4 -35.37 36.43 1.80
CA TYR A 4 -34.17 35.59 1.75
C TYR A 4 -34.41 34.10 2.02
N GLU A 5 -35.31 33.78 2.95
CA GLU A 5 -35.63 32.40 3.34
C GLU A 5 -36.40 31.69 2.21
N THR A 6 -37.32 32.39 1.56
CA THR A 6 -38.03 31.91 0.37
C THR A 6 -37.06 31.63 -0.78
N LYS A 7 -36.17 32.58 -1.07
CA LYS A 7 -35.17 32.45 -2.14
C LYS A 7 -34.18 31.30 -1.88
N TYR A 8 -33.75 31.12 -0.64
CA TYR A 8 -32.92 29.98 -0.24
C TYR A 8 -33.62 28.64 -0.52
N ASN A 9 -34.88 28.51 -0.13
CA ASN A 9 -35.65 27.27 -0.33
C ASN A 9 -35.87 26.93 -1.81
N GLU A 10 -36.08 27.93 -2.67
CA GLU A 10 -36.18 27.72 -4.12
C GLU A 10 -34.84 27.25 -4.72
N LEU A 11 -33.73 27.88 -4.35
CA LEU A 11 -32.39 27.47 -4.78
C LEU A 11 -32.07 26.05 -4.33
N LYS A 12 -32.41 25.69 -3.08
CA LYS A 12 -32.22 24.35 -2.53
C LYS A 12 -32.99 23.30 -3.33
N LYS A 13 -34.27 23.54 -3.65
CA LYS A 13 -35.06 22.63 -4.50
C LYS A 13 -34.45 22.42 -5.88
N LYS A 14 -33.95 23.49 -6.51
CA LYS A 14 -33.30 23.41 -7.82
C LYS A 14 -31.99 22.61 -7.74
N TYR A 15 -31.20 22.83 -6.69
CA TYR A 15 -30.00 22.06 -6.42
C TYR A 15 -30.32 20.57 -6.21
N ASP A 16 -31.31 20.22 -5.39
CA ASP A 16 -31.72 18.84 -5.14
C ASP A 16 -32.20 18.14 -6.42
N PHE A 17 -32.93 18.86 -7.29
CA PHE A 17 -33.36 18.33 -8.59
C PHE A 17 -32.17 18.07 -9.52
N LEU A 18 -31.20 18.99 -9.58
CA LEU A 18 -29.99 18.81 -10.39
C LEU A 18 -29.16 17.65 -9.84
N LYS A 19 -28.99 17.57 -8.50
CA LYS A 19 -28.24 16.52 -7.80
C LYS A 19 -28.71 15.11 -8.18
N LYS A 20 -30.03 14.88 -8.21
CA LYS A 20 -30.62 13.58 -8.60
C LYS A 20 -30.39 13.18 -10.06
N ASN A 21 -30.04 14.13 -10.92
CA ASN A 21 -29.79 13.88 -12.35
C ASN A 21 -28.30 13.85 -12.68
N ILE A 22 -27.43 13.99 -11.68
CA ILE A 22 -25.98 13.88 -11.85
C ILE A 22 -25.56 12.42 -11.79
N SER A 23 -24.75 11.98 -12.76
CA SER A 23 -24.05 10.70 -12.67
C SER A 23 -22.82 10.85 -11.77
N TRP A 24 -23.04 10.82 -10.45
CA TRP A 24 -21.99 10.95 -9.44
C TRP A 24 -20.87 9.92 -9.65
N GLU A 25 -21.24 8.69 -9.96
CA GLU A 25 -20.28 7.63 -10.22
C GLU A 25 -19.34 7.95 -11.39
N SER A 26 -19.85 8.53 -12.48
CA SER A 26 -19.01 8.91 -13.62
C SER A 26 -18.08 10.07 -13.26
N ILE A 27 -18.58 11.07 -12.54
CA ILE A 27 -17.80 12.25 -12.11
C ILE A 27 -16.66 11.81 -11.19
N LEU A 28 -16.98 11.05 -10.14
CA LEU A 28 -16.01 10.64 -9.11
C LEU A 28 -15.03 9.58 -9.63
N LYS A 29 -15.32 8.85 -10.71
CA LYS A 29 -14.34 7.94 -11.33
C LYS A 29 -13.36 8.65 -12.26
N THR A 30 -13.74 9.78 -12.83
CA THR A 30 -12.98 10.44 -13.90
C THR A 30 -12.25 11.71 -13.45
N ASN A 31 -12.59 12.24 -12.28
CA ASN A 31 -12.03 13.49 -11.75
C ASN A 31 -11.50 13.27 -10.33
N LYS A 32 -10.49 14.05 -9.94
CA LYS A 32 -10.15 14.20 -8.52
C LYS A 32 -11.20 15.10 -7.88
N CYS A 33 -11.80 14.65 -6.79
CA CYS A 33 -12.91 15.32 -6.13
C CYS A 33 -12.53 15.68 -4.69
N SER A 34 -13.14 16.75 -4.16
CA SER A 34 -12.95 17.11 -2.76
C SER A 34 -13.74 16.19 -1.84
N THR A 35 -13.36 16.14 -0.57
CA THR A 35 -14.04 15.35 0.46
C THR A 35 -15.52 15.73 0.56
N GLU A 36 -15.84 17.02 0.53
CA GLU A 36 -17.23 17.50 0.65
C GLU A 36 -18.10 17.00 -0.51
N LEU A 37 -17.54 16.93 -1.72
CA LEU A 37 -18.25 16.43 -2.89
C LEU A 37 -18.51 14.91 -2.79
N ILE A 38 -17.56 14.18 -2.20
CA ILE A 38 -17.70 12.73 -1.98
C ILE A 38 -18.76 12.49 -0.89
N GLU A 39 -18.75 13.26 0.20
CA GLU A 39 -19.77 13.20 1.25
C GLU A 39 -21.17 13.51 0.70
N ASP A 40 -21.29 14.54 -0.13
CA ASP A 40 -22.56 14.90 -0.77
C ASP A 40 -23.14 13.75 -1.62
N ALA A 41 -22.27 12.91 -2.20
CA ALA A 41 -22.65 11.81 -3.07
C ALA A 41 -22.64 10.43 -2.37
N ALA A 42 -22.32 10.37 -1.08
CA ALA A 42 -22.03 9.14 -0.33
C ALA A 42 -23.11 8.05 -0.38
N GLU A 43 -24.39 8.42 -0.54
CA GLU A 43 -25.53 7.50 -0.62
C GLU A 43 -25.79 6.96 -2.03
N GLU A 44 -25.25 7.60 -3.07
CA GLU A 44 -25.57 7.31 -4.46
C GLU A 44 -24.40 6.67 -5.23
N ILE A 45 -23.27 6.40 -4.55
CA ILE A 45 -22.01 5.99 -5.20
C ILE A 45 -21.51 4.63 -4.73
N GLY A 46 -20.83 3.92 -5.63
CA GLY A 46 -20.12 2.69 -5.31
C GLY A 46 -18.79 2.96 -4.60
N TRP A 47 -18.76 2.79 -3.28
CA TRP A 47 -17.59 3.06 -2.43
C TRP A 47 -16.32 2.29 -2.82
N ARG A 48 -16.45 1.11 -3.42
CA ARG A 48 -15.30 0.35 -3.96
C ARG A 48 -14.49 1.16 -4.98
N ALA A 49 -15.15 1.88 -5.88
CA ALA A 49 -14.46 2.70 -6.87
C ALA A 49 -13.79 3.90 -6.21
N ILE A 50 -14.50 4.54 -5.29
CA ILE A 50 -14.03 5.71 -4.54
C ILE A 50 -12.77 5.39 -3.73
N CYS A 51 -12.77 4.30 -2.96
CA CYS A 51 -11.62 3.85 -2.19
C CYS A 51 -10.39 3.55 -3.05
N ARG A 52 -10.59 3.25 -4.34
CA ARG A 52 -9.50 2.98 -5.28
C ARG A 52 -8.99 4.24 -5.98
N SER A 53 -9.87 5.18 -6.32
CA SER A 53 -9.54 6.26 -7.26
C SER A 53 -9.45 7.65 -6.63
N GLN A 54 -10.04 7.86 -5.46
CA GLN A 54 -10.00 9.13 -4.74
C GLN A 54 -9.00 9.08 -3.58
N GLU A 55 -8.48 10.25 -3.20
CA GLU A 55 -7.72 10.40 -1.96
C GLU A 55 -8.72 10.57 -0.82
N LEU A 56 -8.77 9.60 0.09
CA LEU A 56 -9.72 9.61 1.19
C LEU A 56 -9.09 10.27 2.43
N SER A 57 -9.76 11.26 3.00
CA SER A 57 -9.37 11.78 4.31
C SER A 57 -9.73 10.77 5.41
N ILE A 58 -9.01 10.83 6.53
CA ILE A 58 -9.29 10.00 7.70
C ILE A 58 -10.71 10.24 8.19
N SER A 59 -11.14 11.51 8.29
CA SER A 59 -12.50 11.87 8.71
C SER A 59 -13.60 11.22 7.86
N LEU A 60 -13.38 11.10 6.54
CA LEU A 60 -14.33 10.47 5.62
C LEU A 60 -14.37 8.95 5.83
N MET A 61 -13.21 8.34 6.09
CA MET A 61 -13.13 6.92 6.37
C MET A 61 -13.77 6.57 7.72
N GLU A 62 -13.64 7.43 8.71
CA GLU A 62 -14.30 7.29 10.02
C GLU A 62 -15.82 7.44 9.92
N SER A 63 -16.31 8.44 9.18
CA SER A 63 -17.75 8.71 9.08
C SER A 63 -18.51 7.66 8.25
N HIS A 64 -17.83 6.94 7.38
CA HIS A 64 -18.41 5.94 6.48
C HIS A 64 -17.73 4.57 6.58
N CYS A 65 -17.23 4.21 7.76
CA CYS A 65 -16.41 3.02 7.98
C CYS A 65 -17.10 1.70 7.53
N ASP A 66 -18.43 1.65 7.57
CA ASP A 66 -19.26 0.52 7.12
C ASP A 66 -19.28 0.37 5.58
N LYS A 67 -18.99 1.46 4.86
CA LYS A 67 -18.95 1.50 3.39
C LYS A 67 -17.54 1.40 2.83
N ILE A 68 -16.51 1.64 3.66
CA ILE A 68 -15.11 1.61 3.24
C ILE A 68 -14.69 0.20 2.80
N ASN A 69 -14.09 0.11 1.62
CA ASN A 69 -13.44 -1.11 1.15
C ASN A 69 -11.97 -1.11 1.58
N TRP A 70 -11.69 -1.73 2.72
CA TRP A 70 -10.35 -1.75 3.33
C TRP A 70 -9.25 -2.40 2.48
N TYR A 71 -9.61 -3.34 1.59
CA TYR A 71 -8.68 -3.87 0.60
C TYR A 71 -8.15 -2.75 -0.33
N TRP A 72 -9.04 -1.90 -0.86
CA TRP A 72 -8.61 -0.78 -1.70
C TRP A 72 -7.92 0.33 -0.92
N VAL A 73 -8.31 0.55 0.34
CA VAL A 73 -7.58 1.47 1.23
C VAL A 73 -6.14 1.00 1.38
N SER A 74 -5.95 -0.27 1.78
CA SER A 74 -4.64 -0.89 2.00
C SER A 74 -3.76 -0.90 0.74
N ARG A 75 -4.38 -1.05 -0.43
CA ARG A 75 -3.66 -1.17 -1.71
C ARG A 75 -3.38 0.16 -2.40
N ALA A 76 -4.34 1.08 -2.42
CA ALA A 76 -4.34 2.23 -3.32
C ALA A 76 -4.10 3.56 -2.62
N GLN A 77 -4.44 3.67 -1.32
CA GLN A 77 -4.21 4.89 -0.56
C GLN A 77 -2.75 4.96 -0.10
N LYS A 78 -2.25 6.18 0.11
CA LYS A 78 -0.93 6.40 0.71
C LYS A 78 -1.10 6.47 2.22
N LEU A 79 -0.79 5.37 2.91
CA LEU A 79 -0.99 5.27 4.35
C LEU A 79 0.25 5.74 5.12
N THR A 80 0.04 6.48 6.21
CA THR A 80 1.13 6.83 7.15
C THR A 80 1.35 5.67 8.14
N PRO A 81 2.54 5.55 8.76
CA PRO A 81 2.78 4.56 9.80
C PRO A 81 1.78 4.64 10.96
N GLU A 82 1.40 5.85 11.38
CA GLU A 82 0.42 6.07 12.45
C GLU A 82 -0.96 5.53 12.07
N PHE A 83 -1.39 5.77 10.83
CA PHE A 83 -2.65 5.23 10.33
C PHE A 83 -2.62 3.70 10.28
N ILE A 84 -1.51 3.11 9.81
CA ILE A 84 -1.36 1.64 9.77
C ILE A 84 -1.50 1.05 11.18
N LYS A 85 -0.89 1.69 12.18
CA LYS A 85 -0.98 1.24 13.58
C LYS A 85 -2.39 1.35 14.13
N GLU A 86 -3.04 2.50 13.92
CA GLU A 86 -4.37 2.78 14.46
C GLU A 86 -5.45 1.88 13.84
N TYR A 87 -5.33 1.57 12.53
CA TYR A 87 -6.33 0.81 11.78
C TYR A 87 -5.90 -0.62 11.44
N ALA A 88 -4.89 -1.15 12.15
CA ALA A 88 -4.26 -2.45 11.89
C ALA A 88 -5.24 -3.64 11.76
N GLU A 89 -6.36 -3.63 12.48
CA GLU A 89 -7.35 -4.70 12.47
C GLU A 89 -8.25 -4.69 11.22
N TYR A 90 -8.33 -3.57 10.50
CA TYR A 90 -9.15 -3.46 9.30
C TYR A 90 -8.36 -3.67 8.01
N LEU A 91 -7.05 -3.42 8.06
CA LEU A 91 -6.20 -3.44 6.87
C LEU A 91 -5.96 -4.85 6.33
N ASP A 92 -5.89 -4.94 5.00
CA ASP A 92 -5.50 -6.15 4.29
C ASP A 92 -3.97 -6.25 4.28
N TRP A 93 -3.42 -7.12 5.13
CA TRP A 93 -1.99 -7.16 5.38
C TRP A 93 -1.16 -7.66 4.19
N SER A 94 -1.72 -8.48 3.30
CA SER A 94 -1.06 -8.81 2.02
C SER A 94 -0.90 -7.56 1.15
N CYS A 95 -1.92 -6.70 1.09
CA CYS A 95 -1.81 -5.41 0.39
C CYS A 95 -0.82 -4.45 1.08
N ILE A 96 -0.80 -4.42 2.41
CA ILE A 96 0.16 -3.62 3.18
C ILE A 96 1.60 -4.07 2.87
N SER A 97 1.88 -5.38 2.97
CA SER A 97 3.20 -5.97 2.67
C SER A 97 3.69 -5.68 1.25
N GLN A 98 2.78 -5.69 0.27
CA GLN A 98 3.15 -5.54 -1.14
C GLN A 98 3.22 -4.08 -1.61
N TYR A 99 2.24 -3.24 -1.25
CA TYR A 99 2.02 -1.95 -1.90
C TYR A 99 2.37 -0.74 -1.03
N GLN A 100 2.39 -0.88 0.30
CA GLN A 100 2.76 0.21 1.19
C GLN A 100 4.26 0.24 1.44
N LYS A 101 4.80 1.41 1.80
CA LYS A 101 6.20 1.52 2.23
C LYS A 101 6.29 1.21 3.73
N LEU A 102 6.82 0.05 4.07
CA LEU A 102 6.90 -0.36 5.47
C LEU A 102 8.16 0.18 6.15
N THR A 103 7.98 0.73 7.34
CA THR A 103 9.10 1.14 8.20
C THR A 103 9.56 -0.04 9.04
N PRO A 104 10.81 -0.02 9.56
CA PRO A 104 11.28 -1.06 10.46
C PRO A 104 10.38 -1.26 11.68
N ASP A 105 9.81 -0.18 12.21
CA ASP A 105 8.91 -0.25 13.37
C ASP A 105 7.62 -1.01 13.06
N ILE A 106 7.04 -0.82 11.86
CA ILE A 106 5.85 -1.58 11.43
C ILE A 106 6.19 -3.07 11.27
N LEU A 107 7.34 -3.38 10.66
CA LEU A 107 7.79 -4.76 10.48
C LEU A 107 8.02 -5.48 11.82
N ILE A 108 8.49 -4.76 12.85
CA ILE A 108 8.68 -5.32 14.20
C ILE A 108 7.33 -5.50 14.90
N GLU A 109 6.50 -4.46 14.90
CA GLU A 109 5.26 -4.42 15.68
C GLU A 109 4.21 -5.39 15.14
N PHE A 110 4.19 -5.59 13.83
CA PHE A 110 3.19 -6.43 13.16
C PHE A 110 3.79 -7.66 12.45
N ASP A 111 4.94 -8.15 12.92
CA ASP A 111 5.65 -9.32 12.36
C ASP A 111 4.71 -10.50 12.04
N GLU A 112 3.77 -10.81 12.95
CA GLU A 112 2.83 -11.92 12.80
C GLU A 112 1.75 -11.69 11.72
N LYS A 113 1.49 -10.43 11.34
CA LYS A 113 0.53 -10.08 10.29
C LYS A 113 1.21 -9.88 8.93
N ILE A 114 2.52 -9.67 8.91
CA ILE A 114 3.29 -9.42 7.70
C ILE A 114 3.38 -10.69 6.85
N ASP A 115 2.98 -10.56 5.58
CA ASP A 115 3.34 -11.53 4.56
C ASP A 115 4.82 -11.31 4.16
N TRP A 116 5.69 -12.18 4.67
CA TRP A 116 7.14 -12.09 4.48
C TRP A 116 7.61 -12.45 3.06
N ASP A 117 6.84 -13.23 2.31
CA ASP A 117 7.15 -13.49 0.89
C ASP A 117 6.96 -12.21 0.09
N LEU A 118 5.82 -11.52 0.27
CA LEU A 118 5.55 -10.24 -0.37
C LEU A 118 6.55 -9.15 0.06
N VAL A 119 6.94 -9.12 1.34
CA VAL A 119 7.98 -8.20 1.81
C VAL A 119 9.32 -8.49 1.14
N SER A 120 9.71 -9.77 1.07
CA SER A 120 10.96 -10.20 0.43
C SER A 120 11.04 -9.84 -1.05
N GLN A 121 9.89 -9.84 -1.73
CA GLN A 121 9.80 -9.51 -3.15
C GLN A 121 9.68 -8.00 -3.43
N HIS A 122 8.93 -7.26 -2.62
CA HIS A 122 8.46 -5.92 -2.98
C HIS A 122 9.02 -4.78 -2.12
N GLN A 123 9.44 -5.06 -0.88
CA GLN A 123 10.04 -4.03 -0.01
C GLN A 123 11.54 -3.89 -0.29
N THR A 124 12.15 -2.78 0.14
CA THR A 124 13.61 -2.60 0.09
C THR A 124 14.24 -3.15 1.37
N LEU A 125 14.83 -4.34 1.29
CA LEU A 125 15.51 -4.99 2.41
C LEU A 125 17.01 -4.71 2.34
N ASN A 126 17.44 -3.66 3.05
CA ASN A 126 18.87 -3.38 3.20
C ASN A 126 19.55 -4.41 4.11
N HIS A 127 20.88 -4.41 4.15
CA HIS A 127 21.66 -5.34 4.96
C HIS A 127 21.23 -5.40 6.44
N ALA A 128 21.00 -4.25 7.08
CA ALA A 128 20.59 -4.22 8.49
C ALA A 128 19.21 -4.86 8.73
N LEU A 129 18.27 -4.70 7.80
CA LEU A 129 16.97 -5.37 7.86
C LEU A 129 17.09 -6.87 7.60
N LEU A 130 17.94 -7.27 6.65
CA LEU A 130 18.22 -8.69 6.40
C LEU A 130 18.82 -9.37 7.63
N VAL A 131 19.77 -8.75 8.33
CA VAL A 131 20.31 -9.25 9.61
C VAL A 131 19.19 -9.40 10.64
N LYS A 132 18.32 -8.40 10.75
CA LYS A 132 17.25 -8.39 11.74
C LYS A 132 16.16 -9.44 11.50
N PHE A 133 15.81 -9.68 10.24
CA PHE A 133 14.68 -10.51 9.83
C PHE A 133 15.11 -11.75 9.04
N GLN A 134 16.36 -12.19 9.23
CA GLN A 134 16.98 -13.27 8.47
C GLN A 134 16.27 -14.64 8.55
N ASP A 135 15.43 -14.82 9.56
CA ASP A 135 14.67 -16.06 9.78
C ASP A 135 13.21 -15.94 9.32
N ASN A 136 12.75 -14.73 9.00
CA ASN A 136 11.42 -14.46 8.45
C ASN A 136 11.43 -14.36 6.92
N VAL A 137 12.47 -13.72 6.36
CA VAL A 137 12.54 -13.45 4.92
C VAL A 137 12.66 -14.73 4.10
N ASN A 138 12.08 -14.71 2.90
CA ASN A 138 12.25 -15.76 1.91
C ASN A 138 13.52 -15.50 1.11
N TRP A 139 14.54 -16.31 1.35
CA TRP A 139 15.87 -16.12 0.75
C TRP A 139 15.90 -16.29 -0.77
N ASP A 140 15.03 -17.12 -1.35
CA ASP A 140 14.92 -17.25 -2.81
C ASP A 140 14.43 -15.93 -3.43
N LEU A 141 13.36 -15.37 -2.86
CA LEU A 141 12.81 -14.07 -3.29
C LEU A 141 13.79 -12.94 -3.02
N VAL A 142 14.51 -12.96 -1.90
CA VAL A 142 15.59 -12.01 -1.62
C VAL A 142 16.66 -12.07 -2.70
N CYS A 143 17.13 -13.26 -3.08
CA CYS A 143 18.16 -13.42 -4.12
C CYS A 143 17.68 -12.93 -5.50
N GLN A 144 16.39 -13.13 -5.81
CA GLN A 144 15.82 -12.78 -7.10
C GLN A 144 15.50 -11.28 -7.24
N TYR A 145 15.01 -10.64 -6.17
CA TYR A 145 14.41 -9.31 -6.25
C TYR A 145 15.18 -8.22 -5.48
N GLN A 146 15.97 -8.58 -4.46
CA GLN A 146 16.73 -7.59 -3.68
C GLN A 146 18.10 -7.34 -4.28
N LYS A 147 18.65 -6.15 -4.02
CA LYS A 147 20.04 -5.83 -4.35
C LYS A 147 20.94 -6.18 -3.16
N LEU A 148 21.67 -7.29 -3.28
CA LEU A 148 22.60 -7.72 -2.24
C LEU A 148 23.94 -7.00 -2.37
N ASN A 149 24.37 -6.35 -1.29
CA ASN A 149 25.70 -5.74 -1.20
C ASN A 149 26.74 -6.79 -0.76
N GLN A 150 28.01 -6.39 -0.73
CA GLN A 150 29.10 -7.30 -0.35
C GLN A 150 28.94 -7.90 1.05
N ASP A 151 28.49 -7.09 2.02
CA ASP A 151 28.31 -7.54 3.40
C ASP A 151 27.22 -8.61 3.47
N SER A 152 26.08 -8.40 2.80
CA SER A 152 25.01 -9.40 2.70
C SER A 152 25.46 -10.69 2.00
N LEU A 153 26.21 -10.57 0.90
CA LEU A 153 26.72 -11.75 0.19
C LEU A 153 27.65 -12.57 1.07
N LYS A 154 28.52 -11.91 1.83
CA LYS A 154 29.48 -12.56 2.71
C LYS A 154 28.82 -13.20 3.92
N GLU A 155 27.93 -12.47 4.59
CA GLU A 155 27.28 -12.91 5.83
C GLU A 155 26.26 -14.01 5.58
N PHE A 156 25.47 -13.90 4.51
CA PHE A 156 24.36 -14.82 4.26
C PHE A 156 24.67 -15.88 3.21
N LYS A 157 25.91 -16.03 2.76
CA LYS A 157 26.32 -16.98 1.70
C LYS A 157 25.71 -18.38 1.81
N ASP A 158 25.48 -18.89 3.02
CA ASP A 158 24.96 -20.24 3.27
C ASP A 158 23.42 -20.30 3.20
N LYS A 159 22.74 -19.15 3.25
CA LYS A 159 21.29 -18.99 3.06
C LYS A 159 20.93 -18.60 1.61
N LEU A 160 21.88 -18.08 0.84
CA LEU A 160 21.62 -17.61 -0.52
C LEU A 160 21.42 -18.76 -1.50
N ASN A 161 20.41 -18.63 -2.34
CA ASN A 161 20.26 -19.47 -3.52
C ASN A 161 21.16 -18.92 -4.64
N TRP A 162 22.32 -19.56 -4.81
CA TRP A 162 23.36 -19.08 -5.72
C TRP A 162 22.99 -19.15 -7.20
N HIS A 163 22.04 -19.99 -7.57
CA HIS A 163 21.46 -19.98 -8.92
C HIS A 163 20.80 -18.63 -9.21
N TYR A 164 19.91 -18.18 -8.31
CA TYR A 164 19.29 -16.86 -8.45
C TYR A 164 20.28 -15.71 -8.26
N VAL A 165 21.27 -15.86 -7.38
CA VAL A 165 22.34 -14.85 -7.25
C VAL A 165 23.07 -14.66 -8.58
N GLN A 166 23.40 -15.75 -9.28
CA GLN A 166 24.09 -15.68 -10.58
C GLN A 166 23.21 -15.04 -11.67
N GLU A 167 21.93 -15.37 -11.72
CA GLU A 167 21.02 -14.86 -12.75
C GLU A 167 20.59 -13.40 -12.50
N CYS A 168 20.40 -13.02 -11.23
CA CYS A 168 19.76 -11.75 -10.88
C CYS A 168 20.77 -10.70 -10.36
N GLN A 169 21.88 -11.10 -9.74
CA GLN A 169 22.86 -10.17 -9.19
C GLN A 169 23.97 -9.88 -10.21
N LYS A 170 24.33 -8.60 -10.36
CA LYS A 170 25.48 -8.18 -11.18
C LYS A 170 26.78 -8.36 -10.39
N LEU A 171 27.30 -9.58 -10.35
CA LEU A 171 28.56 -9.89 -9.68
C LEU A 171 29.76 -9.29 -10.43
N THR A 172 30.69 -8.72 -9.68
CA THR A 172 32.00 -8.27 -10.18
C THR A 172 32.95 -9.46 -10.34
N GLY A 173 34.01 -9.30 -11.14
CA GLY A 173 35.02 -10.37 -11.31
C GLY A 173 35.67 -10.83 -9.99
N SER A 174 35.84 -9.90 -9.02
CA SER A 174 36.32 -10.27 -7.69
C SER A 174 35.33 -11.16 -6.94
N GLN A 175 34.03 -10.85 -7.00
CA GLN A 175 32.98 -11.66 -6.37
C GLN A 175 32.85 -13.03 -7.03
N ILE A 176 32.92 -13.09 -8.36
CA ILE A 176 32.88 -14.36 -9.09
C ILE A 176 34.04 -15.27 -8.67
N ASN A 177 35.25 -14.71 -8.51
CA ASN A 177 36.39 -15.47 -8.04
C ASN A 177 36.24 -15.93 -6.58
N GLU A 178 35.73 -15.06 -5.71
CA GLU A 178 35.53 -15.35 -4.29
C GLU A 178 34.47 -16.44 -4.06
N TYR A 179 33.35 -16.38 -4.79
CA TYR A 179 32.22 -17.29 -4.63
C TYR A 179 32.18 -18.42 -5.67
N ARG A 180 33.29 -18.67 -6.37
CA ARG A 180 33.36 -19.62 -7.49
C ARG A 180 32.85 -21.01 -7.17
N SER A 181 33.05 -21.50 -5.94
CA SER A 181 32.58 -22.83 -5.51
C SER A 181 31.05 -22.95 -5.39
N TYR A 182 30.34 -21.82 -5.36
CA TYR A 182 28.88 -21.76 -5.25
C TYR A 182 28.20 -21.50 -6.59
N LEU A 183 28.95 -21.09 -7.60
CA LEU A 183 28.44 -20.71 -8.91
C LEU A 183 28.56 -21.88 -9.89
N ASP A 184 27.53 -22.10 -10.71
CA ASP A 184 27.55 -23.08 -11.79
C ASP A 184 28.21 -22.46 -13.04
N LEU A 185 29.54 -22.29 -12.99
CA LEU A 185 30.38 -21.66 -14.03
C LEU A 185 31.43 -22.59 -14.64
#